data_AF-A0A2L2Z3U5-F1
#
_entry.id   AF-A0A2L2Z3U5-F1
#
_cell.length_a   1.000
_cell.length_b   1.000
_cell.length_c   1.000
_cell.angle_alpha   90.00
_cell.angle_beta   90.00
_cell.angle_gamma   90.00
#
_symmetry.space_group_name_H-M   'P 1'
#
loop_
_entity.id
_entity.type
_entity.pdbx_description
1 polymer ?
#
loop_
_entity_poly.entity_id
_entity_poly.type
_entity_poly.pdbx_seq_one_letter_code
_entity_poly.pdbx_strand_id
1 'polypeptide(L)'
;VAEKITSLKDLSTPYFPMENLKQFIMEALDDAVCKGNRPNRDPIGGSNENLFVPIIKLADKLLLIGLLQDEELMALLRLIDPP
;
A
#
# COMPACT_ATOMS: atom_id res chain seq x y z
N VAL A 1 -9.25 -1.19 35.56
CA VAL A 1 -8.03 -1.97 35.83
C VAL A 1 -6.93 -1.37 35.00
N ALA A 2 -5.91 -0.76 35.60
CA ALA A 2 -4.77 -0.22 34.87
C ALA A 2 -3.86 -1.40 34.48
N GLU A 3 -3.65 -1.62 33.19
CA GLU A 3 -2.69 -2.62 32.72
C GLU A 3 -1.30 -2.24 33.24
N LYS A 4 -0.74 -3.13 34.06
CA LYS A 4 0.58 -2.97 34.65
C LYS A 4 1.58 -3.32 33.58
N ILE A 5 2.12 -2.32 32.88
CA ILE A 5 3.17 -2.53 31.87
C ILE A 5 4.37 -3.20 32.57
N THR A 6 4.63 -4.48 32.24
CA THR A 6 5.64 -5.29 32.94
C THR A 6 6.96 -5.39 32.19
N SER A 7 6.95 -5.14 30.87
CA SER A 7 8.13 -5.23 30.01
C SER A 7 8.08 -4.17 28.91
N LEU A 8 9.25 -3.69 28.48
CA LEU A 8 9.37 -2.79 27.32
C LEU A 8 8.78 -3.41 26.03
N LYS A 9 8.67 -4.75 25.96
CA LYS A 9 8.02 -5.45 24.85
C LYS A 9 6.51 -5.18 24.78
N ASP A 10 5.88 -4.93 25.93
CA ASP A 10 4.44 -4.63 26.03
C ASP A 10 4.11 -3.22 25.50
N LEU A 11 5.13 -2.39 25.27
CA LEU A 11 5.02 -1.05 24.70
C LEU A 11 5.35 -1.00 23.20
N SER A 12 5.77 -2.11 22.60
CA SER A 12 6.16 -2.16 21.18
C SER A 12 4.97 -2.45 20.28
N THR A 13 4.98 -1.87 19.07
CA THR A 13 3.98 -2.20 18.05
C THR A 13 4.08 -3.69 17.68
N PRO A 14 2.95 -4.39 17.47
CA PRO A 14 2.98 -5.79 17.06
C PRO A 14 3.77 -5.94 15.76
N TYR A 15 4.51 -7.04 15.64
CA TYR A 15 5.23 -7.36 14.42
C TYR A 15 4.26 -7.41 13.23
N PHE A 16 4.68 -6.82 12.12
CA PHE A 16 3.96 -6.86 10.85
C PHE A 16 4.96 -6.99 9.68
N PRO A 17 4.72 -7.90 8.72
CA PRO A 17 5.67 -8.19 7.65
C PRO A 17 5.65 -7.09 6.57
N MET A 18 6.51 -6.09 6.74
CA MET A 18 6.54 -4.89 5.87
C MET A 18 6.90 -5.21 4.40
N GLU A 19 7.82 -6.16 4.16
CA GLU A 19 8.20 -6.54 2.80
C GLU A 19 7.04 -7.16 2.02
N ASN A 20 6.25 -8.03 2.67
CA ASN A 20 5.06 -8.61 2.06
C ASN A 20 4.02 -7.54 1.73
N LEU A 21 3.85 -6.54 2.61
CA LEU A 21 2.95 -5.42 2.37
C LEU A 21 3.42 -4.56 1.20
N LYS A 22 4.72 -4.25 1.13
CA LYS A 22 5.33 -3.53 0.00
C LYS A 22 5.03 -4.24 -1.31
N GLN A 23 5.36 -5.52 -1.40
CA GLN A 23 5.12 -6.31 -2.60
C GLN A 23 3.64 -6.31 -3.00
N PHE A 24 2.74 -6.55 -2.03
CA PHE A 24 1.31 -6.54 -2.27
C PHE A 24 0.81 -5.20 -2.84
N ILE A 25 1.29 -4.07 -2.29
CA ILE A 25 0.86 -2.73 -2.75
C ILE A 25 1.37 -2.46 -4.16
N MET A 26 2.61 -2.83 -4.48
CA MET A 26 3.17 -2.63 -5.83
C MET A 26 2.39 -3.42 -6.88
N GLU A 27 2.11 -4.70 -6.59
CA GLU A 27 1.30 -5.56 -7.47
C GLU A 27 -0.14 -5.04 -7.59
N ALA A 28 -0.77 -4.63 -6.48
CA ALA A 28 -2.14 -4.13 -6.48
C ALA A 28 -2.28 -2.79 -7.24
N LEU A 29 -1.29 -1.90 -7.15
CA LEU A 29 -1.28 -0.65 -7.92
C LEU A 29 -1.17 -0.92 -9.42
N ASP A 30 -0.26 -1.80 -9.83
CA ASP A 30 -0.09 -2.16 -11.25
C ASP A 30 -1.37 -2.78 -11.81
N ASP A 31 -1.97 -3.71 -11.08
CA ASP A 31 -3.24 -4.34 -11.43
C ASP A 31 -4.39 -3.33 -11.54
N ALA A 32 -4.51 -2.42 -10.56
CA ALA A 32 -5.57 -1.42 -10.54
C ALA A 32 -5.48 -0.45 -11.72
N VAL A 33 -4.27 -0.01 -12.07
CA VAL A 33 -4.02 0.90 -13.21
C VAL A 33 -4.24 0.18 -14.54
N CYS A 34 -3.68 -1.03 -14.71
CA CYS A 34 -3.82 -1.81 -15.93
C CYS A 34 -5.28 -2.21 -16.21
N LYS A 35 -6.04 -2.58 -15.18
CA LYS A 35 -7.47 -2.93 -15.30
C LYS A 35 -8.37 -1.70 -15.41
N GLY A 36 -7.97 -0.56 -14.82
CA GLY A 36 -8.69 0.71 -14.87
C GLY A 36 -8.69 1.41 -16.23
N ASN A 37 -7.72 1.10 -17.10
CA ASN A 37 -7.64 1.67 -18.46
C ASN A 37 -8.67 1.09 -19.45
N ARG A 38 -9.48 0.12 -19.04
CA ARG A 38 -10.66 -0.33 -19.78
C ARG A 38 -11.90 0.18 -19.06
N PRO A 39 -13.01 0.52 -19.75
CA PRO A 39 -14.27 0.83 -19.09
C PRO A 39 -14.75 -0.41 -18.32
N ASN A 40 -14.29 -0.52 -17.07
CA ASN A 40 -14.55 -1.65 -16.21
C ASN A 40 -15.93 -1.46 -15.59
N ARG A 41 -16.86 -2.35 -15.90
CA ARG A 41 -18.22 -2.28 -15.38
C ARG A 41 -18.30 -2.66 -13.90
N ASP A 42 -17.32 -3.41 -13.39
CA ASP A 42 -17.26 -3.91 -12.03
C ASP A 42 -15.84 -3.80 -11.44
N PRO A 43 -15.43 -2.62 -10.93
CA PRO A 43 -14.18 -2.51 -10.18
C PRO A 43 -14.27 -3.28 -8.85
N ILE A 44 -13.11 -3.73 -8.35
CA ILE A 44 -13.02 -4.38 -7.03
C ILE A 44 -13.55 -3.39 -5.98
N GLY A 45 -14.45 -3.85 -5.11
CA GLY A 45 -15.11 -2.98 -4.14
C GLY A 45 -16.23 -2.11 -4.73
N GLY A 46 -16.63 -2.32 -5.99
CA GLY A 46 -17.82 -1.71 -6.60
C GLY A 46 -17.66 -0.26 -7.07
N SER A 47 -16.54 0.40 -6.75
CA SER A 47 -16.21 1.73 -7.25
C SER A 47 -14.70 1.92 -7.38
N ASN A 48 -14.26 2.89 -8.21
CA ASN A 48 -12.86 3.26 -8.29
C ASN A 48 -12.33 3.85 -6.97
N GLU A 49 -13.18 4.48 -6.18
CA GLU A 49 -12.80 5.00 -4.87
C GLU A 49 -12.41 3.86 -3.92
N ASN A 50 -13.24 2.82 -3.86
CA ASN A 50 -12.97 1.64 -3.02
C ASN A 50 -11.78 0.81 -3.53
N LEU A 51 -11.48 0.87 -4.83
CA LEU A 51 -10.28 0.27 -5.42
C LEU A 51 -9.02 1.06 -5.06
N PHE A 52 -8.95 2.35 -5.41
CA PHE A 52 -7.70 3.11 -5.40
C PHE A 52 -7.37 3.76 -4.06
N VAL A 53 -8.34 4.35 -3.37
CA VAL A 53 -8.09 5.12 -2.13
C VAL A 53 -7.34 4.31 -1.06
N PRO A 54 -7.72 3.06 -0.73
CA PRO A 54 -6.99 2.31 0.29
C PRO A 54 -5.56 1.97 -0.14
N ILE A 55 -5.34 1.63 -1.42
CA ILE A 55 -4.03 1.26 -1.94
C ILE A 55 -3.09 2.48 -1.96
N ILE A 56 -3.57 3.63 -2.45
CA ILE A 56 -2.80 4.88 -2.49
C ILE A 56 -2.46 5.36 -1.07
N LYS A 57 -3.41 5.26 -0.11
CA LYS A 57 -3.15 5.61 1.29
C LYS A 57 -2.04 4.77 1.91
N LEU A 58 -1.97 3.48 1.59
CA LEU A 58 -0.89 2.62 2.08
C LEU A 58 0.44 2.94 1.40
N ALA A 59 0.45 3.16 0.09
CA ALA A 59 1.64 3.57 -0.64
C ALA A 59 2.24 4.88 -0.09
N ASP A 60 1.40 5.87 0.24
CA ASP A 60 1.80 7.11 0.92
C ASP A 60 2.52 6.83 2.26
N LYS A 61 2.00 5.90 3.08
CA LYS A 61 2.66 5.53 4.33
C LYS A 61 3.98 4.80 4.11
N LEU A 62 4.08 3.94 3.11
CA LEU A 62 5.34 3.26 2.77
C LEU A 62 6.40 4.24 2.26
N LEU A 63 6.00 5.26 1.50
CA LEU A 63 6.88 6.36 1.08
C LEU A 63 7.38 7.15 2.29
N LEU A 64 6.48 7.54 3.20
CA LEU A 64 6.84 8.35 4.38
C LEU A 64 7.83 7.66 5.33
N ILE A 65 7.75 6.34 5.47
CA ILE A 65 8.68 5.57 6.31
C ILE A 65 9.96 5.17 5.58
N GLY A 66 10.08 5.46 4.28
CA GLY A 66 11.25 5.15 3.47
C GLY A 66 11.42 3.66 3.14
N LEU A 67 10.33 2.91 2.99
CA LEU A 67 10.39 1.48 2.67
C LEU A 67 10.53 1.19 1.16
N LEU A 68 10.13 2.13 0.30
CA LEU A 68 10.26 1.98 -1.16
C LEU A 68 11.70 2.30 -1.59
N GLN A 69 12.32 1.39 -2.32
CA GLN A 69 13.63 1.58 -2.93
C GLN A 69 13.49 2.18 -4.34
N ASP A 70 14.61 2.49 -4.97
CA ASP A 70 14.64 3.12 -6.29
C ASP A 70 13.84 2.35 -7.34
N GLU A 71 13.86 1.02 -7.28
CA GLU A 71 13.13 0.14 -8.19
C GLU A 71 11.60 0.32 -8.06
N GLU A 72 11.08 0.31 -6.83
CA GLU A 72 9.66 0.54 -6.58
C GLU A 72 9.25 1.99 -6.87
N LEU A 73 10.12 2.96 -6.55
CA LEU A 73 9.86 4.37 -6.83
C LEU A 73 9.75 4.61 -8.35
N MET A 74 10.65 4.02 -9.14
CA MET A 74 10.61 4.08 -10.60
C MET A 74 9.40 3.36 -11.19
N ALA A 75 8.93 2.28 -10.57
CA ALA A 75 7.66 1.65 -10.97
C ALA A 75 6.47 2.57 -10.68
N LEU A 76 6.41 3.17 -9.50
CA LEU A 76 5.34 4.09 -9.10
C LEU A 76 5.29 5.34 -9.99
N LEU A 77 6.44 5.93 -10.31
CA LEU A 77 6.53 7.08 -11.22
C LEU A 77 6.01 6.73 -12.63
N ARG A 78 6.35 5.55 -13.16
CA ARG A 78 5.86 5.08 -14.47
C ARG A 78 4.35 4.84 -14.51
N LEU A 79 3.73 4.52 -13.37
CA LEU A 79 2.27 4.39 -13.27
C LEU A 79 1.56 5.74 -13.27
N ILE A 80 2.21 6.79 -12.74
CA ILE A 80 1.66 8.15 -12.69
C ILE A 80 1.84 8.87 -14.03
N ASP A 81 3.05 8.82 -14.57
CA ASP A 81 3.45 9.46 -15.82
C ASP A 81 4.21 8.44 -16.68
N PRO A 82 3.50 7.67 -17.51
CA PRO A 82 4.14 6.72 -18.42
C PRO A 82 4.95 7.48 -19.49
N PRO A 83 6.11 6.94 -19.91
CA PRO A 83 6.95 7.55 -20.94
C PRO A 83 6.31 7.60 -22.33
#